data_AF-A0A1H5A6J7-F1
#
_entry.id   AF-A0A1H5A6J7-F1
#
_cell.length_a   1.000
_cell.length_b   1.000
_cell.length_c   1.000
_cell.angle_alpha   90.00
_cell.angle_beta   90.00
_cell.angle_gamma   90.00
#
_symmetry.space_group_name_H-M   'P 1'
#
loop_
_entity.id
_entity.type
_entity.pdbx_description
1 polymer ?
#
loop_
_entity_poly.entity_id
_entity_poly.type
_entity_poly.pdbx_seq_one_letter_code
_entity_poly.pdbx_strand_id
1 'polypeptide(L)'
;MKLYHGTSKEFLQGIEDDGLDAPSYWGTRDQALEYAASYGENGILLVADIDEDDLKASIYVAQAMYDDSQIEVMPDEDDLAYSLEYLGGVTCHVTVHNFDVEFPTTTSGTDDEHT
;
A
#
# COMPACT_ATOMS: atom_id res chain seq x y z
N MET A 1 12.60 4.61 3.42
CA MET A 1 11.85 3.78 4.38
C MET A 1 11.21 2.58 3.68
N LYS A 2 11.13 1.42 4.35
CA LYS A 2 10.50 0.22 3.77
C LYS A 2 8.97 0.30 3.77
N LEU A 3 8.37 0.24 2.60
CA LEU A 3 6.91 0.32 2.38
C LEU A 3 6.43 -0.80 1.45
N TYR A 4 5.11 -1.00 1.45
CA TYR A 4 4.46 -2.11 0.75
C TYR A 4 3.35 -1.59 -0.16
N HIS A 5 3.25 -2.14 -1.36
CA HIS A 5 2.18 -1.89 -2.31
C HIS A 5 1.51 -3.22 -2.67
N GLY A 6 0.22 -3.35 -2.37
CA GLY A 6 -0.57 -4.50 -2.81
C GLY A 6 -0.96 -4.35 -4.27
N THR A 7 -0.80 -5.39 -5.07
CA THR A 7 -1.25 -5.41 -6.47
C THR A 7 -1.53 -6.85 -6.92
N SER A 8 -1.76 -7.06 -8.22
CA SER A 8 -1.97 -8.38 -8.80
C SER A 8 -0.80 -8.81 -9.68
N LYS A 9 -0.63 -10.13 -9.83
CA LYS A 9 0.33 -10.75 -10.78
C LYS A 9 0.13 -10.27 -12.22
N GLU A 10 -1.08 -9.86 -12.60
CA GLU A 10 -1.39 -9.41 -13.96
C GLU A 10 -0.68 -8.10 -14.31
N PHE A 11 -0.47 -7.23 -13.32
CA PHE A 11 0.23 -5.96 -13.50
C PHE A 11 1.75 -6.10 -13.33
N LEU A 12 2.22 -7.20 -12.75
CA LEU A 12 3.63 -7.35 -12.36
C LEU A 12 4.60 -7.14 -13.53
N GLN A 13 4.37 -7.78 -14.68
CA GLN A 13 5.29 -7.67 -15.82
C GLN A 13 5.44 -6.22 -16.29
N GLY A 14 4.34 -5.45 -16.36
CA GLY A 14 4.40 -4.04 -16.74
C GLY A 14 5.12 -3.19 -15.70
N ILE A 15 4.92 -3.50 -14.41
CA ILE A 15 5.61 -2.80 -13.31
C ILE A 15 7.11 -3.15 -13.29
N GLU A 16 7.50 -4.38 -13.63
CA GLU A 16 8.91 -4.78 -13.78
C GLU A 16 9.59 -4.10 -14.98
N ASP A 17 8.87 -3.91 -16.08
CA ASP A 17 9.41 -3.31 -17.30
C ASP A 17 9.51 -1.78 -17.19
N ASP A 18 8.46 -1.12 -16.69
CA ASP A 18 8.30 0.34 -16.73
C ASP A 18 8.37 1.01 -15.35
N GLY A 19 8.40 0.24 -14.26
CA GLY A 19 8.25 0.75 -12.89
C GLY A 19 6.79 0.95 -12.48
N LEU A 20 6.56 1.20 -11.19
CA LEU A 20 5.25 1.60 -10.71
C LEU A 20 5.09 3.13 -10.83
N ASP A 21 4.20 3.57 -11.71
CA ASP A 21 4.00 4.99 -12.02
C ASP A 21 3.59 5.85 -10.83
N ALA A 22 4.07 7.09 -10.82
CA ALA A 22 3.61 8.12 -9.89
C ALA A 22 2.29 8.79 -10.34
N PRO A 23 1.44 9.22 -9.41
CA PRO A 23 1.52 8.95 -7.98
C PRO A 23 1.10 7.51 -7.66
N SER A 24 1.81 6.85 -6.75
CA SER A 24 1.48 5.49 -6.31
C SER A 24 1.21 5.45 -4.80
N TYR A 25 0.28 4.61 -4.38
CA TYR A 25 -0.08 4.43 -2.98
C TYR A 25 0.74 3.32 -2.34
N TRP A 26 1.33 3.61 -1.18
CA TRP A 26 2.18 2.69 -0.43
C TRP A 26 1.76 2.71 1.04
N GLY A 27 1.93 1.61 1.76
CA GLY A 27 1.49 1.57 3.16
C GLY A 27 2.28 0.60 4.01
N THR A 28 1.72 0.34 5.19
CA THR A 28 2.20 -0.73 6.06
C THR A 28 1.99 -2.08 5.39
N ARG A 29 2.73 -3.09 5.85
CA ARG A 29 2.59 -4.46 5.33
C ARG A 29 1.16 -4.97 5.46
N ASP A 30 0.52 -4.71 6.60
CA ASP A 30 -0.84 -5.19 6.88
C ASP A 30 -1.87 -4.56 5.94
N GLN A 31 -1.78 -3.25 5.69
CA GLN A 31 -2.69 -2.57 4.77
C GLN A 31 -2.48 -3.04 3.32
N ALA A 32 -1.24 -3.21 2.90
CA ALA A 32 -0.91 -3.71 1.57
C ALA A 32 -1.36 -5.16 1.38
N LEU A 33 -1.28 -6.00 2.43
CA LEU A 33 -1.80 -7.37 2.42
C LEU A 33 -3.31 -7.41 2.25
N GLU A 34 -4.05 -6.56 2.96
CA GLU A 34 -5.51 -6.46 2.82
C GLU A 34 -5.88 -6.11 1.38
N TYR A 35 -5.19 -5.15 0.77
CA TYR A 35 -5.43 -4.79 -0.62
C TYR A 35 -5.04 -5.91 -1.59
N ALA A 36 -3.88 -6.55 -1.41
CA ALA A 36 -3.46 -7.70 -2.21
C ALA A 36 -4.47 -8.86 -2.13
N ALA A 37 -5.05 -9.11 -0.96
CA ALA A 37 -6.06 -10.14 -0.75
C ALA A 37 -7.34 -9.91 -1.56
N SER A 38 -7.65 -8.66 -1.95
CA SER A 38 -8.79 -8.35 -2.84
C SER A 38 -8.64 -8.97 -4.24
N TYR A 39 -7.42 -9.31 -4.66
CA TYR A 39 -7.11 -10.04 -5.89
C TYR A 39 -7.06 -11.56 -5.72
N GLY A 40 -7.40 -12.08 -4.53
CA GLY A 40 -7.38 -13.52 -4.22
C GLY A 40 -5.99 -14.14 -4.41
N GLU A 41 -5.91 -15.29 -5.08
CA GLU A 41 -4.65 -16.01 -5.34
C GLU A 41 -3.67 -15.25 -6.26
N ASN A 42 -4.16 -14.22 -6.94
CA ASN A 42 -3.35 -13.35 -7.80
C ASN A 42 -2.74 -12.17 -7.06
N GLY A 43 -3.09 -11.97 -5.78
CA GLY A 43 -2.52 -10.91 -4.95
C GLY A 43 -1.02 -11.08 -4.72
N ILE A 44 -0.28 -9.98 -4.83
CA ILE A 44 1.15 -9.87 -4.52
C ILE A 44 1.43 -8.58 -3.76
N LEU A 45 2.59 -8.52 -3.12
CA LEU A 45 3.14 -7.30 -2.56
C LEU A 45 4.38 -6.90 -3.33
N LEU A 46 4.49 -5.62 -3.65
CA LEU A 46 5.77 -4.98 -3.97
C LEU A 46 6.33 -4.37 -2.67
N VAL A 47 7.61 -4.56 -2.43
CA VAL A 47 8.32 -4.07 -1.24
C VAL A 47 9.43 -3.16 -1.70
N ALA A 48 9.38 -1.88 -1.34
CA ALA A 48 10.37 -0.90 -1.77
C ALA A 48 10.94 -0.15 -0.57
N ASP A 49 12.19 0.29 -0.68
CA ASP A 49 12.76 1.31 0.19
C ASP A 49 12.67 2.65 -0.54
N ILE A 50 11.78 3.53 -0.09
CA ILE A 50 11.47 4.81 -0.75
C ILE A 50 11.94 5.96 0.14
N ASP A 51 12.66 6.93 -0.43
CA ASP A 51 13.14 8.09 0.31
C ASP A 51 11.95 8.94 0.83
N GLU A 52 12.03 9.41 2.08
CA GLU A 52 10.94 10.18 2.70
C GLU A 52 10.63 11.48 1.94
N ASP A 53 11.63 12.06 1.26
CA ASP A 53 11.48 13.26 0.43
C ASP A 53 10.57 13.03 -0.80
N ASP A 54 10.41 11.78 -1.24
CA ASP A 54 9.53 11.40 -2.36
C ASP A 54 8.09 11.06 -1.91
N LEU A 55 7.86 11.06 -0.60
CA LEU A 55 6.61 10.65 0.02
C LEU A 55 5.82 11.85 0.54
N LYS A 56 4.50 11.74 0.48
CA LYS A 56 3.57 12.66 1.13
C LYS A 56 2.49 11.88 1.86
N ALA A 57 1.92 12.50 2.89
CA ALA A 57 0.71 12.00 3.52
C ALA A 57 -0.41 11.83 2.46
N SER A 58 -1.29 10.86 2.67
CA SER A 58 -2.38 10.53 1.76
C SER A 58 -3.51 11.55 1.87
N ILE A 59 -3.25 12.78 1.38
CA ILE A 59 -4.17 13.91 1.47
C ILE A 59 -5.54 13.61 0.83
N TYR A 60 -5.60 12.78 -0.21
CA TYR A 60 -6.88 12.35 -0.79
C TYR A 60 -7.73 11.53 0.18
N VAL A 61 -7.12 10.64 0.97
CA VAL A 61 -7.81 9.86 2.00
C VAL A 61 -8.23 10.77 3.15
N ALA A 62 -7.34 11.66 3.59
CA ALA A 62 -7.66 12.64 4.62
C ALA A 62 -8.82 13.55 4.21
N GLN A 63 -8.85 14.02 2.95
CA GLN A 63 -9.92 14.88 2.44
C GLN A 63 -11.26 14.16 2.45
N ALA A 64 -11.30 12.89 2.01
CA ALA A 64 -12.52 12.09 2.07
C ALA A 64 -13.01 11.92 3.52
N MET A 65 -12.10 11.64 4.46
CA MET A 65 -12.44 11.53 5.89
C MET A 65 -12.90 12.86 6.49
N TYR A 66 -12.32 13.98 6.06
CA TYR A 66 -12.70 15.32 6.50
C TYR A 66 -14.09 15.71 5.99
N ASP A 67 -14.36 15.46 4.70
CA ASP A 67 -15.66 15.71 4.07
C ASP A 67 -16.77 14.87 4.72
N ASP A 68 -16.45 13.64 5.12
CA ASP A 68 -17.32 12.74 5.88
C ASP A 68 -17.38 13.06 7.40
N SER A 69 -16.71 14.13 7.85
CA SER A 69 -16.62 14.55 9.27
C SER A 69 -16.04 13.48 10.21
N GLN A 70 -15.21 12.58 9.70
CA GLN A 70 -14.48 11.57 10.49
C GLN A 70 -13.26 12.17 11.19
N ILE A 71 -12.68 13.23 10.61
CA ILE A 71 -11.61 14.04 11.21
C ILE A 71 -11.98 15.52 11.18
N GLU A 72 -11.54 16.27 12.20
CA GLU A 72 -11.87 17.70 12.34
C GLU A 72 -10.80 18.63 11.75
N VAL A 73 -9.60 18.11 11.49
CA VAL A 73 -8.44 18.88 11.01
C VAL A 73 -7.73 18.05 9.95
N MET A 74 -7.42 18.69 8.82
CA MET A 74 -6.60 18.08 7.77
C MET A 74 -5.16 17.91 8.28
N PRO A 75 -4.56 16.71 8.13
CA PRO A 75 -3.17 16.49 8.49
C PRO A 75 -2.23 17.27 7.56
N ASP A 76 -1.03 17.53 8.05
CA ASP A 76 0.06 18.10 7.24
C ASP A 76 0.48 17.10 6.14
N GLU A 77 0.80 17.60 4.95
CA GLU A 77 1.23 16.76 3.83
C GLU A 77 2.59 16.07 4.08
N ASP A 78 3.39 16.58 5.01
CA ASP A 78 4.67 16.02 5.42
C ASP A 78 4.54 15.08 6.64
N ASP A 79 3.35 14.93 7.24
CA ASP A 79 3.15 14.04 8.40
C ASP A 79 2.92 12.58 7.96
N LEU A 80 4.00 11.96 7.47
CA LEU A 80 4.01 10.57 7.00
C LEU A 80 3.60 9.59 8.09
N ALA A 81 3.98 9.86 9.35
CA ALA A 81 3.66 9.01 10.49
C ALA A 81 2.15 8.98 10.75
N TYR A 82 1.51 10.15 10.80
CA TYR A 82 0.06 10.23 10.92
C TYR A 82 -0.63 9.49 9.76
N SER A 83 -0.13 9.69 8.53
CA SER A 83 -0.71 9.06 7.35
C SER A 83 -0.64 7.53 7.39
N LEU A 84 0.49 6.97 7.82
CA LEU A 84 0.65 5.51 7.96
C LEU A 84 -0.19 4.93 9.09
N GLU A 85 -0.34 5.65 10.21
CA GLU A 85 -1.07 5.18 11.39
C GLU A 85 -2.59 5.32 11.24
N TYR A 86 -3.07 6.42 10.65
CA TYR A 86 -4.49 6.78 10.65
C TYR A 86 -5.16 6.76 9.28
N LEU A 87 -4.39 6.94 8.19
CA LEU A 87 -4.92 6.93 6.82
C LEU A 87 -4.57 5.65 6.05
N GLY A 88 -3.76 4.78 6.65
CA GLY A 88 -3.37 3.47 6.10
C GLY A 88 -2.23 3.51 5.09
N GLY A 89 -1.60 4.66 4.82
CA GLY A 89 -0.59 4.74 3.78
C GLY A 89 -0.16 6.15 3.41
N VAL A 90 0.80 6.24 2.51
CA VAL A 90 1.42 7.45 1.94
C VAL A 90 1.35 7.38 0.42
N THR A 91 1.53 8.53 -0.22
CA THR A 91 1.63 8.63 -1.67
C THR A 91 3.09 8.88 -2.06
N CYS A 92 3.62 8.07 -2.96
CA CYS A 92 4.92 8.27 -3.59
C CYS A 92 4.74 9.08 -4.88
N HIS A 93 5.53 10.14 -5.04
CA HIS A 93 5.42 11.08 -6.16
C HIS A 93 6.47 10.86 -7.26
N VAL A 94 7.21 9.76 -7.19
CA VAL A 94 8.18 9.33 -8.22
C VAL A 94 7.87 7.89 -8.67
N THR A 95 8.25 7.56 -9.90
CA THR A 95 8.12 6.19 -10.41
C THR A 95 9.09 5.27 -9.66
N VAL A 96 8.60 4.14 -9.15
CA VAL A 96 9.40 3.21 -8.34
C VAL A 96 9.82 2.02 -9.20
N HIS A 97 11.13 1.89 -9.44
CA HIS A 97 11.70 0.77 -10.21
C HIS A 97 12.40 -0.29 -9.34
N ASN A 98 12.83 0.08 -8.13
CA ASN A 98 13.53 -0.84 -7.22
C ASN A 98 12.56 -1.37 -6.16
N PHE A 99 12.07 -2.58 -6.38
CA PHE A 99 11.21 -3.29 -5.43
C PHE A 99 11.50 -4.79 -5.46
N ASP A 100 11.27 -5.44 -4.33
CA ASP A 100 11.16 -6.89 -4.23
C ASP A 100 9.69 -7.31 -4.38
N VAL A 101 9.45 -8.54 -4.83
CA VAL A 101 8.10 -9.11 -4.94
C VAL A 101 7.90 -10.18 -3.87
N GLU A 102 6.88 -10.03 -3.04
CA GLU A 102 6.41 -11.08 -2.13
C GLU A 102 5.09 -11.68 -2.62
N PHE A 103 4.99 -13.00 -2.56
CA PHE A 103 3.76 -13.73 -2.82
C PHE A 103 3.14 -14.14 -1.48
N PRO A 104 2.16 -13.38 -0.96
CA PRO A 104 1.53 -13.73 0.30
C PRO A 104 0.83 -15.08 0.16
N THR A 105 1.18 -16.02 1.03
CA THR A 105 0.47 -17.30 1.09
C THR A 105 -0.94 -17.03 1.59
N THR A 106 -1.95 -17.37 0.79
CA THR A 106 -3.31 -17.51 1.30
C THR A 106 -3.27 -18.62 2.34
N THR A 107 -3.35 -18.29 3.63
CA THR A 107 -3.77 -19.25 4.64
C THR A 107 -5.23 -19.58 4.36
N SER A 108 -5.46 -20.49 3.40
CA SER A 108 -6.67 -21.30 3.39
C SER A 108 -6.64 -22.07 4.70
N GLY A 109 -7.43 -21.62 5.67
CA GLY A 109 -7.68 -22.38 6.89
C GLY A 109 -8.33 -23.71 6.51
N THR A 110 -7.54 -24.76 6.41
CA THR A 110 -7.99 -26.12 6.66
C THR A 110 -7.51 -26.48 8.05
N ASP A 111 -8.29 -26.13 9.07
CA ASP A 111 -8.33 -26.94 10.29
C ASP A 111 -9.51 -27.89 10.16
N ASP A 112 -9.16 -29.03 9.59
CA ASP A 112 -9.84 -30.30 9.67
C ASP A 112 -9.80 -30.74 11.16
N GLU A 113 -10.72 -30.25 12.00
CA GLU A 113 -10.93 -30.85 13.32
C GLU A 113 -11.84 -32.08 13.18
N HIS A 114 -11.19 -33.24 13.20
CA HIS A 114 -11.77 -34.52 13.57
C HIS A 114 -12.66 -34.42 14.81
N THR A 115 -13.91 -34.85 14.69
CA THR A 115 -14.53 -35.85 15.59
C THR A 115 -15.71 -36.54 14.94
#